data_AF-A0A239NEN7-F1
#
_entry.id   AF-A0A239NEN7-F1
#
_cell.length_a   1.000
_cell.length_b   1.000
_cell.length_c   1.000
_cell.angle_alpha   90.00
_cell.angle_beta   90.00
_cell.angle_gamma   90.00
#
_symmetry.space_group_name_H-M   'P 1'
#
loop_
_entity.id
_entity.type
_entity.pdbx_description
1 polymer ?
#
loop_
_entity_poly.entity_id
_entity_poly.type
_entity_poly.pdbx_seq_one_letter_code
_entity_poly.pdbx_strand_id
1 'polypeptide(L)'
;MNTIEDLRAALDYPDPPAKPDTRAIIARGRRRRVVRRAAVGGGLAVVVAGVVAVNALGGTPAPPPVLVGSAPDPALVTASTTAVAEAPERFDPLTRTLHVGWIPAGLTGQGAEISVTQQSFGGRDKEFADGGRDYGLSVMLLAKGRPPTDFMGGLGMPRESVESETDDVNGKPAVCLSDPEVRGSCAALQWEYAPGAWARVGYSGSAGPTPEAAAAVARRVAESVRFTAGEPVRLPFTIGGSTAELPAARTQVSIFAPAYQQEGGEVWNADLCLAPSPRDVERSVGDTRQLCLGASKAVGTGARLPDDPEPNATVDGHDARIVDMQLIVWNVSGIRVDTTYSDWDVNPRYAYEDLRVAEDPADPADWPVSR
;
A
#
# COMPACT_ATOMS: atom_id res chain seq x y z
N MET A 1 -32.96 -6.74 -27.21
CA MET A 1 -33.54 -8.09 -27.30
C MET A 1 -32.63 -9.01 -26.50
N ASN A 2 -33.22 -9.68 -25.50
CA ASN A 2 -32.65 -10.78 -24.71
C ASN A 2 -32.24 -11.94 -25.66
N THR A 3 -31.29 -12.82 -25.34
CA THR A 3 -31.33 -13.68 -24.13
C THR A 3 -29.96 -14.17 -23.65
N ILE A 4 -29.89 -14.22 -22.31
CA ILE A 4 -29.03 -14.97 -21.37
C ILE A 4 -28.68 -16.42 -21.77
N GLU A 5 -29.19 -16.95 -22.88
CA GLU A 5 -28.88 -18.30 -23.37
C GLU A 5 -27.54 -18.39 -24.11
N ASP A 6 -27.04 -17.31 -24.70
CA ASP A 6 -25.73 -17.30 -25.39
C ASP A 6 -24.53 -17.41 -24.42
N LEU A 7 -24.73 -17.08 -23.13
CA LEU A 7 -23.69 -17.22 -22.09
C LEU A 7 -23.54 -18.65 -21.57
N ARG A 8 -24.48 -19.56 -21.84
CA ARG A 8 -24.33 -20.99 -21.48
C ARG A 8 -23.59 -21.81 -22.53
N ALA A 9 -23.43 -21.31 -23.75
CA ALA A 9 -22.79 -22.05 -24.84
C ALA A 9 -21.24 -21.96 -24.85
N ALA A 10 -20.64 -21.18 -23.94
CA ALA A 10 -19.18 -20.99 -23.87
C ALA A 10 -18.46 -21.94 -22.88
N LEU A 11 -19.15 -22.95 -22.33
CA LEU A 11 -18.60 -23.85 -21.30
C LEU A 11 -18.02 -25.18 -21.82
N ASP A 12 -17.92 -25.38 -23.13
CA ASP A 12 -17.21 -26.53 -23.71
C ASP A 12 -15.87 -26.10 -24.30
N TYR A 13 -14.79 -26.19 -23.51
CA TYR A 13 -13.43 -26.31 -24.05
C TYR A 13 -12.69 -27.50 -23.40
N PRO A 14 -11.85 -28.20 -24.18
CA PRO A 14 -11.30 -29.52 -23.87
C PRO A 14 -10.18 -29.44 -22.84
N ASP A 15 -9.82 -30.62 -22.31
CA ASP A 15 -8.85 -30.86 -21.23
C ASP A 15 -7.66 -29.87 -21.17
N PRO A 16 -7.25 -29.42 -19.97
CA PRO A 16 -6.14 -28.50 -19.81
C PRO A 16 -4.83 -29.08 -20.37
N PRO A 17 -3.96 -28.26 -21.00
CA PRO A 17 -2.69 -28.72 -21.52
C PRO A 17 -1.79 -29.29 -20.41
N ALA A 18 -0.99 -30.29 -20.78
CA ALA A 18 -0.09 -30.97 -19.87
C ALA A 18 0.85 -29.99 -19.15
N LYS A 19 0.95 -30.14 -17.82
CA LYS A 19 1.75 -29.30 -16.91
C LYS A 19 3.21 -29.15 -17.40
N PRO A 20 3.77 -27.93 -17.45
CA PRO A 20 5.17 -27.70 -17.82
C PRO A 20 6.15 -28.28 -16.77
N ASP A 21 7.28 -28.83 -17.23
CA ASP A 21 8.35 -29.31 -16.36
C ASP A 21 9.12 -28.15 -15.70
N THR A 22 8.76 -27.86 -14.45
CA THR A 22 9.35 -26.81 -13.61
C THR A 22 10.85 -26.98 -13.37
N ARG A 23 11.40 -28.20 -13.45
CA ARG A 23 12.84 -28.45 -13.23
C ARG A 23 13.69 -28.01 -14.42
N ALA A 24 13.16 -28.13 -15.64
CA ALA A 24 13.85 -27.67 -16.85
C ALA A 24 13.99 -26.13 -16.90
N ILE A 25 13.02 -25.41 -16.31
CA ILE A 25 12.99 -23.94 -16.26
C ILE A 25 14.08 -23.41 -15.30
N ILE A 26 14.21 -24.01 -14.11
CA ILE A 26 15.20 -23.63 -13.10
C ILE A 26 16.65 -23.81 -13.62
N ALA A 27 16.91 -24.87 -14.40
CA ALA A 27 18.24 -25.13 -14.97
C ALA A 27 18.67 -24.08 -16.01
N ARG A 28 17.71 -23.50 -16.76
CA ARG A 28 17.97 -22.51 -17.81
C ARG A 28 18.28 -21.12 -17.23
N GLY A 29 17.74 -20.77 -16.07
CA GLY A 29 18.03 -19.51 -15.36
C GLY A 29 19.49 -19.39 -14.88
N ARG A 30 20.10 -20.50 -14.41
CA ARG A 30 21.48 -20.49 -13.89
C ARG A 30 22.55 -20.04 -14.91
N ARG A 31 22.36 -20.34 -16.21
CA ARG A 31 23.36 -20.00 -17.25
C ARG A 31 23.40 -18.51 -17.61
N ARG A 32 22.28 -17.77 -17.48
CA ARG A 32 22.22 -16.35 -17.85
C ARG A 32 22.89 -15.42 -16.83
N ARG A 33 22.97 -15.83 -15.56
CA ARG A 33 23.55 -15.02 -14.46
C ARG A 33 25.06 -14.80 -14.59
N VAL A 34 25.80 -15.70 -15.24
CA VAL A 34 27.27 -15.55 -15.39
C VAL A 34 27.63 -14.41 -16.36
N VAL A 35 26.77 -14.09 -17.32
CA VAL A 35 27.06 -13.12 -18.38
C VAL A 35 26.79 -11.67 -17.92
N ARG A 36 25.87 -11.44 -16.98
CA ARG A 36 25.44 -10.08 -16.60
C ARG A 36 26.29 -9.38 -15.53
N ARG A 37 27.20 -10.09 -14.84
CA ARG A 37 28.08 -9.48 -13.80
C ARG A 37 29.23 -8.64 -14.36
N ALA A 38 29.36 -8.50 -15.68
CA ALA A 38 30.47 -7.78 -16.31
C ALA A 38 30.14 -6.34 -16.76
N ALA A 39 28.93 -5.81 -16.55
CA ALA A 39 28.46 -4.64 -17.31
C ALA A 39 27.90 -3.44 -16.52
N VAL A 40 28.05 -3.34 -15.20
CA VAL A 40 27.54 -2.16 -14.46
C VAL A 40 28.63 -1.57 -13.56
N GLY A 41 29.34 -0.59 -14.11
CA GLY A 41 30.26 0.27 -13.39
C GLY A 41 30.26 1.67 -13.99
N GLY A 42 29.90 2.67 -13.18
CA GLY A 42 30.22 4.08 -13.43
C GLY A 42 29.02 5.02 -13.49
N GLY A 43 29.02 6.04 -12.62
CA GLY A 43 28.29 7.29 -12.85
C GLY A 43 27.72 7.95 -11.58
N LEU A 44 28.55 8.72 -10.88
CA LEU A 44 28.17 9.58 -9.76
C LEU A 44 28.37 11.04 -10.20
N ALA A 45 27.34 11.89 -10.06
CA ALA A 45 27.49 13.36 -10.16
C ALA A 45 26.42 14.09 -9.34
N VAL A 46 26.88 15.14 -8.64
CA VAL A 46 26.23 16.00 -7.64
C VAL A 46 25.70 17.28 -8.30
N VAL A 47 24.56 17.84 -7.85
CA VAL A 47 24.28 19.30 -7.84
C VAL A 47 23.42 19.68 -6.62
N VAL A 48 23.74 20.84 -6.02
CA VAL A 48 23.24 21.42 -4.76
C VAL A 48 22.51 22.76 -5.03
N ALA A 49 21.59 23.12 -4.13
CA ALA A 49 21.06 24.44 -3.72
C ALA A 49 19.84 25.09 -4.42
N GLY A 50 18.91 25.58 -3.57
CA GLY A 50 17.83 26.50 -3.95
C GLY A 50 16.90 26.97 -2.81
N VAL A 51 17.35 27.98 -2.05
CA VAL A 51 16.64 29.09 -1.35
C VAL A 51 15.27 28.86 -0.66
N VAL A 52 15.27 29.07 0.67
CA VAL A 52 14.10 29.30 1.52
C VAL A 52 13.79 30.81 1.60
N ALA A 53 12.55 31.20 1.35
CA ALA A 53 12.05 32.56 1.62
C ALA A 53 10.95 32.50 2.70
N VAL A 54 11.25 32.99 3.90
CA VAL A 54 10.30 33.09 5.02
C VAL A 54 9.61 34.46 4.94
N ASN A 55 8.30 34.47 4.69
CA ASN A 55 7.48 35.67 4.86
C ASN A 55 7.00 35.77 6.30
N ALA A 56 7.54 36.74 7.04
CA ALA A 56 7.04 37.16 8.35
C ALA A 56 6.06 38.32 8.17
N LEU A 57 4.77 38.04 8.14
CA LEU A 57 3.73 39.07 8.26
C LEU A 57 2.73 38.64 9.35
N GLY A 58 2.69 39.46 10.41
CA GLY A 58 1.83 39.28 11.56
C GLY A 58 0.36 39.35 11.18
N GLY A 59 -0.31 38.20 11.25
CA GLY A 59 -1.77 38.10 11.28
C GLY A 59 -2.26 38.06 12.72
N THR A 60 -3.38 38.72 12.97
CA THR A 60 -4.19 38.55 14.18
C THR A 60 -4.51 37.06 14.42
N PRO A 61 -4.58 36.61 15.69
CA PRO A 61 -4.82 35.20 16.00
C PRO A 61 -6.16 34.75 15.39
N ALA A 62 -6.07 33.89 14.39
CA ALA A 62 -7.23 33.23 13.81
C ALA A 62 -7.89 32.37 14.90
N PRO A 63 -9.23 32.25 14.91
CA PRO A 63 -9.90 31.30 15.79
C PRO A 63 -9.36 29.88 15.55
N PRO A 64 -9.32 29.03 16.58
CA PRO A 64 -8.78 27.68 16.47
C PRO A 64 -9.50 26.92 15.33
N PRO A 65 -8.76 26.22 14.46
CA PRO A 65 -9.36 25.50 13.34
C PRO A 65 -10.33 24.43 13.87
N VAL A 66 -11.53 24.40 13.31
CA VAL A 66 -12.49 23.32 13.56
C VAL A 66 -12.04 22.11 12.74
N LEU A 67 -11.63 21.03 13.41
CA LEU A 67 -11.23 19.78 12.75
C LEU A 67 -12.46 19.06 12.18
N VAL A 68 -12.72 19.27 10.89
CA VAL A 68 -13.72 18.52 10.12
C VAL A 68 -13.11 17.19 9.69
N GLY A 69 -13.81 16.09 9.97
CA GLY A 69 -13.41 14.76 9.53
C GLY A 69 -14.60 13.82 9.49
N SER A 70 -14.45 12.73 8.78
CA SER A 70 -15.49 11.73 8.61
C SER A 70 -15.20 10.53 9.50
N ALA A 71 -16.25 9.96 10.10
CA ALA A 71 -16.15 8.60 10.60
C ALA A 71 -16.05 7.65 9.38
N PRO A 72 -15.29 6.55 9.45
CA PRO A 72 -15.35 5.47 8.47
C PRO A 72 -16.77 4.92 8.35
N ASP A 73 -17.04 4.22 7.24
CA ASP A 73 -18.31 3.52 7.04
C ASP A 73 -18.69 2.70 8.30
N PRO A 74 -19.86 2.92 8.90
CA PRO A 74 -20.29 2.20 10.10
C PRO A 74 -20.34 0.68 9.94
N ALA A 75 -20.40 0.14 8.71
CA ALA A 75 -20.26 -1.30 8.46
C ALA A 75 -18.91 -1.88 8.90
N LEU A 76 -17.87 -1.03 9.06
CA LEU A 76 -16.54 -1.39 9.56
C LEU A 76 -16.39 -1.23 11.09
N VAL A 77 -17.36 -0.61 11.78
CA VAL A 77 -17.20 -0.14 13.17
C VAL A 77 -17.87 -1.06 14.20
N THR A 78 -18.65 -2.05 13.78
CA THR A 78 -19.34 -2.96 14.70
C THR A 78 -18.48 -4.07 15.32
N ALA A 79 -17.16 -4.10 15.08
CA ALA A 79 -16.26 -5.10 15.66
C ALA A 79 -15.76 -4.68 17.07
N SER A 80 -16.06 -5.55 18.05
CA SER A 80 -15.79 -5.48 19.49
C SER A 80 -14.54 -4.71 19.95
N THR A 81 -14.74 -3.83 20.93
CA THR A 81 -13.73 -3.12 21.75
C THR A 81 -13.00 -4.04 22.74
N THR A 82 -12.64 -5.26 22.34
CA THR A 82 -11.71 -6.04 23.15
C THR A 82 -10.34 -5.44 22.94
N ALA A 83 -9.84 -4.70 23.94
CA ALA A 83 -8.44 -4.29 23.98
C ALA A 83 -7.58 -5.52 23.64
N VAL A 84 -6.77 -5.41 22.59
CA VAL A 84 -5.88 -6.51 22.18
C VAL A 84 -4.89 -6.72 23.33
N ALA A 85 -5.09 -7.80 24.08
CA ALA A 85 -4.24 -8.14 25.21
C ALA A 85 -2.82 -8.48 24.76
N GLU A 86 -2.67 -8.98 23.53
CA GLU A 86 -1.41 -9.41 22.95
C GLU A 86 -1.33 -9.09 21.46
N ALA A 87 -0.30 -8.34 21.05
CA ALA A 87 0.00 -8.12 19.64
C ALA A 87 0.56 -9.38 18.98
N PRO A 88 0.28 -9.60 17.69
CA PRO A 88 0.81 -10.75 16.98
C PRO A 88 2.32 -10.63 16.78
N GLU A 89 3.03 -11.76 16.84
CA GLU A 89 4.45 -11.83 16.47
C GLU A 89 4.69 -11.56 14.98
N ARG A 90 3.67 -11.84 14.15
CA ARG A 90 3.65 -11.61 12.71
C ARG A 90 2.23 -11.26 12.29
N PHE A 91 2.07 -10.27 11.43
CA PHE A 91 0.79 -10.08 10.78
C PHE A 91 0.62 -11.08 9.63
N ASP A 92 -0.61 -11.48 9.38
CA ASP A 92 -0.98 -12.15 8.14
C ASP A 92 -1.27 -11.08 7.08
N PRO A 93 -0.53 -11.02 5.96
CA PRO A 93 -0.76 -10.06 4.89
C PRO A 93 -2.18 -10.08 4.30
N LEU A 94 -2.93 -11.17 4.47
CA LEU A 94 -4.30 -11.30 4.01
C LEU A 94 -5.34 -10.93 5.08
N THR A 95 -4.89 -10.46 6.26
CA THR A 95 -5.75 -10.11 7.39
C THR A 95 -5.43 -8.72 7.95
N ARG A 96 -6.40 -7.80 7.87
CA ARG A 96 -6.35 -6.47 8.46
C ARG A 96 -6.72 -6.51 9.94
N THR A 97 -5.87 -5.94 10.79
CA THR A 97 -6.14 -5.79 12.24
C THR A 97 -6.26 -4.32 12.65
N LEU A 98 -5.61 -3.42 11.90
CA LEU A 98 -5.64 -1.98 12.08
C LEU A 98 -6.96 -1.37 11.57
N HIS A 99 -7.62 -0.60 12.43
CA HIS A 99 -8.78 0.22 12.10
C HIS A 99 -8.58 1.66 12.58
N VAL A 100 -8.90 2.63 11.73
CA VAL A 100 -8.77 4.05 12.04
C VAL A 100 -10.17 4.65 12.16
N GLY A 101 -10.65 4.89 13.39
CA GLY A 101 -12.03 5.30 13.65
C GLY A 101 -12.38 6.74 13.28
N TRP A 102 -11.39 7.58 12.99
CA TRP A 102 -11.60 8.95 12.50
C TRP A 102 -10.47 9.34 11.55
N ILE A 103 -10.84 9.89 10.40
CA ILE A 103 -9.91 10.35 9.38
C ILE A 103 -10.16 11.85 9.11
N PRO A 104 -9.12 12.69 9.03
CA PRO A 104 -9.26 14.08 8.62
C PRO A 104 -9.96 14.21 7.26
N ALA A 105 -10.85 15.19 7.13
CA ALA A 105 -11.48 15.47 5.84
C ALA A 105 -10.45 16.01 4.84
N GLY A 106 -10.72 15.83 3.54
CA GLY A 106 -9.89 16.40 2.48
C GLY A 106 -8.70 15.54 2.05
N LEU A 107 -8.44 14.42 2.74
CA LEU A 107 -7.44 13.46 2.28
C LEU A 107 -7.86 12.82 0.95
N THR A 108 -6.95 12.82 0.00
CA THR A 108 -7.03 12.17 -1.30
C THR A 108 -6.08 10.98 -1.34
N GLY A 109 -6.45 9.86 -1.97
CA GLY A 109 -5.54 8.71 -2.07
C GLY A 109 -5.29 8.04 -0.73
N GLN A 110 -6.29 7.30 -0.26
CA GLN A 110 -6.18 6.51 0.96
C GLN A 110 -5.62 5.13 0.62
N GLY A 111 -4.71 4.61 1.43
CA GLY A 111 -4.15 3.29 1.21
C GLY A 111 -3.86 2.55 2.49
N ALA A 112 -3.90 1.23 2.41
CA ALA A 112 -3.45 0.34 3.46
C ALA A 112 -2.40 -0.63 2.90
N GLU A 113 -1.38 -0.91 3.69
CA GLU A 113 -0.38 -1.94 3.40
C GLU A 113 -0.29 -2.89 4.60
N ILE A 114 -0.23 -4.19 4.34
CA ILE A 114 -0.06 -5.22 5.35
C ILE A 114 1.08 -6.11 4.90
N SER A 115 2.14 -6.18 5.69
CA SER A 115 3.22 -7.14 5.54
C SER A 115 3.37 -7.95 6.81
N VAL A 116 4.25 -8.96 6.81
CA VAL A 116 4.45 -9.80 8.00
C VAL A 116 4.98 -9.05 9.22
N THR A 117 5.64 -7.90 9.03
CA THR A 117 6.25 -7.10 10.12
C THR A 117 5.46 -5.84 10.49
N GLN A 118 4.59 -5.35 9.61
CA GLN A 118 3.86 -4.10 9.85
C GLN A 118 2.47 -4.07 9.19
N GLN A 119 1.57 -3.26 9.75
CA GLN A 119 0.38 -2.79 9.05
C GLN A 119 0.42 -1.27 9.00
N SER A 120 0.07 -0.68 7.87
CA SER A 120 -0.05 0.76 7.74
C SER A 120 -1.36 1.17 7.06
N PHE A 121 -1.80 2.37 7.41
CA PHE A 121 -2.87 3.10 6.75
C PHE A 121 -2.37 4.53 6.52
N GLY A 122 -2.71 5.12 5.39
CA GLY A 122 -2.40 6.52 5.14
C GLY A 122 -3.37 7.15 4.17
N GLY A 123 -3.29 8.47 4.08
CA GLY A 123 -4.01 9.26 3.09
C GLY A 123 -3.18 10.48 2.75
N ARG A 124 -3.15 10.89 1.49
CA ARG A 124 -2.43 12.09 1.07
C ARG A 124 -3.31 13.31 1.27
N ASP A 125 -2.72 14.46 1.59
CA ASP A 125 -3.45 15.72 1.48
C ASP A 125 -3.31 16.28 0.05
N LYS A 126 -3.70 17.54 -0.15
CA LYS A 126 -3.56 18.28 -1.41
C LYS A 126 -2.11 18.32 -1.87
N GLU A 127 -1.93 18.32 -3.18
CA GLU A 127 -0.63 18.63 -3.78
C GLU A 127 -0.21 20.07 -3.43
N PHE A 128 1.07 20.25 -3.10
CA PHE A 128 1.61 21.60 -3.00
C PHE A 128 1.64 22.25 -4.38
N ALA A 129 1.43 23.56 -4.42
CA ALA A 129 1.53 24.35 -5.65
C ALA A 129 2.94 24.35 -6.27
N ASP A 130 3.97 23.96 -5.51
CA ASP A 130 5.37 23.85 -5.94
C ASP A 130 5.78 22.44 -6.40
N GLY A 131 4.84 21.49 -6.45
CA GLY A 131 5.11 20.10 -6.82
C GLY A 131 5.70 19.25 -5.69
N GLY A 132 5.80 19.79 -4.47
CA GLY A 132 6.11 19.03 -3.27
C GLY A 132 5.01 18.01 -2.92
N ARG A 133 5.39 16.94 -2.21
CA ARG A 133 4.45 15.93 -1.69
C ARG A 133 4.08 16.26 -0.26
N ASP A 134 2.84 16.67 -0.06
CA ASP A 134 2.23 16.71 1.27
C ASP A 134 1.87 15.26 1.65
N TYR A 135 2.44 14.79 2.76
CA TYR A 135 2.20 13.44 3.22
C TYR A 135 0.98 13.33 4.17
N GLY A 136 -0.03 14.19 4.14
CA GLY A 136 -1.32 13.97 4.84
C GLY A 136 -1.26 13.17 6.16
N LEU A 137 -1.83 11.96 6.17
CA LEU A 137 -1.91 11.06 7.32
C LEU A 137 -1.10 9.76 7.11
N SER A 138 -0.48 9.27 8.18
CA SER A 138 0.09 7.92 8.28
C SER A 138 -0.13 7.35 9.67
N VAL A 139 -0.59 6.10 9.69
CA VAL A 139 -0.73 5.24 10.85
C VAL A 139 0.05 3.97 10.55
N MET A 140 0.94 3.56 11.44
CA MET A 140 1.74 2.35 11.27
C MET A 140 1.78 1.56 12.58
N LEU A 141 1.64 0.25 12.48
CA LEU A 141 1.78 -0.71 13.56
C LEU A 141 2.92 -1.67 13.24
N LEU A 142 3.73 -1.96 14.24
CA LEU A 142 4.75 -3.00 14.15
C LEU A 142 4.29 -4.27 14.87
N ALA A 143 4.70 -5.41 14.35
CA ALA A 143 4.49 -6.69 15.01
C ALA A 143 5.28 -6.75 16.33
N LYS A 144 4.89 -7.66 17.22
CA LYS A 144 5.56 -7.87 18.52
C LYS A 144 7.04 -8.19 18.32
N GLY A 145 7.89 -7.58 19.14
CA GLY A 145 9.35 -7.75 19.12
C GLY A 145 10.08 -6.84 18.13
N ARG A 146 9.36 -6.05 17.32
CA ARG A 146 9.98 -5.04 16.45
C ARG A 146 10.24 -3.75 17.23
N PRO A 147 11.45 -3.18 17.14
CA PRO A 147 11.76 -1.92 17.82
C PRO A 147 11.07 -0.73 17.13
N PRO A 148 10.77 0.36 17.86
CA PRO A 148 10.19 1.57 17.26
C PRO A 148 11.13 2.24 16.24
N THR A 149 12.41 1.92 16.23
CA THR A 149 13.35 2.38 15.18
C THR A 149 13.02 1.82 13.80
N ASP A 150 12.20 0.77 13.72
CA ASP A 150 11.79 0.15 12.45
C ASP A 150 10.69 0.90 11.71
N PHE A 151 10.13 1.96 12.30
CA PHE A 151 9.29 2.92 11.58
C PHE A 151 10.13 3.64 10.51
N MET A 152 10.42 2.97 9.40
CA MET A 152 11.15 3.52 8.28
C MET A 152 10.27 4.52 7.53
N GLY A 153 10.78 5.73 7.32
CA GLY A 153 10.19 6.67 6.35
C GLY A 153 8.80 7.21 6.70
N GLY A 154 8.38 7.15 7.97
CA GLY A 154 7.10 7.75 8.39
C GLY A 154 7.10 9.27 8.17
N LEU A 155 6.27 9.75 7.25
CA LEU A 155 5.84 11.14 7.06
C LEU A 155 6.92 12.21 7.19
N GLY A 156 8.02 12.05 6.44
CA GLY A 156 9.04 13.11 6.39
C GLY A 156 9.68 13.45 7.74
N MET A 157 9.50 12.63 8.77
CA MET A 157 10.14 12.85 10.06
C MET A 157 11.66 12.74 9.89
N PRO A 158 12.43 13.76 10.30
CA PRO A 158 13.88 13.67 10.31
C PRO A 158 14.32 12.48 11.14
N ARG A 159 15.42 11.81 10.72
CA ARG A 159 16.05 10.76 11.54
C ARG A 159 16.47 11.26 12.93
N GLU A 160 16.60 12.57 13.06
CA GLU A 160 17.01 13.28 14.28
C GLU A 160 15.81 13.82 15.07
N SER A 161 14.61 13.24 14.89
CA SER A 161 13.43 13.62 15.66
C SER A 161 13.69 13.51 17.17
N VAL A 162 13.28 14.53 17.92
CA VAL A 162 13.45 14.56 19.38
C VAL A 162 12.22 13.94 20.02
N GLU A 163 12.43 12.99 20.92
CA GLU A 163 11.35 12.41 21.72
C GLU A 163 11.07 13.29 22.94
N SER A 164 9.80 13.51 23.25
CA SER A 164 9.35 14.13 24.49
C SER A 164 8.13 13.39 25.05
N GLU A 165 8.00 13.36 26.37
CA GLU A 165 6.84 12.76 27.03
C GLU A 165 5.56 13.53 26.68
N THR A 166 4.45 12.80 26.59
CA THR A 166 3.14 13.38 26.32
C THR A 166 2.04 12.56 26.99
N ASP A 167 0.81 13.06 26.95
CA ASP A 167 -0.33 12.34 27.53
C ASP A 167 -0.50 10.97 26.89
N ASP A 168 -0.98 10.01 27.68
CA ASP A 168 -1.26 8.65 27.25
C ASP A 168 -2.20 8.60 26.03
N VAL A 169 -2.00 7.63 25.14
CA VAL A 169 -2.94 7.28 24.06
C VAL A 169 -3.70 6.03 24.48
N ASN A 170 -5.02 6.13 24.65
CA ASN A 170 -5.88 5.02 25.07
C ASN A 170 -5.39 4.30 26.36
N GLY A 171 -4.85 5.06 27.32
CA GLY A 171 -4.31 4.54 28.59
C GLY A 171 -2.95 3.85 28.46
N LYS A 172 -2.22 4.10 27.37
CA LYS A 172 -0.84 3.64 27.16
C LYS A 172 0.11 4.83 27.12
N PRO A 173 1.27 4.77 27.80
CA PRO A 173 2.30 5.80 27.70
C PRO A 173 2.67 6.09 26.25
N ALA A 174 2.71 7.36 25.91
CA ALA A 174 3.04 7.83 24.58
C ALA A 174 4.21 8.81 24.62
N VAL A 175 4.94 8.86 23.51
CA VAL A 175 5.96 9.86 23.25
C VAL A 175 5.56 10.67 22.03
N CYS A 176 5.86 11.96 22.12
CA CYS A 176 5.76 12.91 21.04
C CYS A 176 7.09 12.97 20.29
N LEU A 177 7.04 12.82 18.97
CA LEU A 177 8.18 12.97 18.08
C LEU A 177 8.10 14.35 17.40
N SER A 178 9.10 15.17 17.68
CA SER A 178 9.21 16.55 17.21
C SER A 178 10.31 16.71 16.17
N ASP A 179 10.12 17.61 15.22
CA ASP A 179 11.21 18.10 14.39
C ASP A 179 12.09 19.04 15.26
N PRO A 180 13.41 18.79 15.38
CA PRO A 180 14.31 19.66 16.16
C PRO A 180 14.33 21.10 15.67
N GLU A 181 14.07 21.35 14.39
CA GLU A 181 14.02 22.69 13.81
C GLU A 181 12.70 23.42 14.13
N VAL A 182 11.64 22.69 14.49
CA VAL A 182 10.32 23.22 14.79
C VAL A 182 9.98 22.99 16.27
N ARG A 183 10.39 23.94 17.11
CA ARG A 183 10.14 23.88 18.57
C ARG A 183 8.66 23.69 18.88
N GLY A 184 8.36 22.74 19.77
CA GLY A 184 7.00 22.47 20.25
C GLY A 184 6.12 21.70 19.25
N SER A 185 6.66 21.26 18.12
CA SER A 185 5.91 20.42 17.18
C SER A 185 5.66 19.03 17.75
N CYS A 186 4.48 18.46 17.53
CA CYS A 186 4.24 17.03 17.74
C CYS A 186 3.81 16.39 16.42
N ALA A 187 4.76 16.29 15.50
CA ALA A 187 4.50 15.86 14.13
C ALA A 187 4.10 14.37 14.06
N ALA A 188 4.54 13.57 15.04
CA ALA A 188 4.05 12.22 15.24
C ALA A 188 3.92 11.84 16.72
N LEU A 189 2.97 10.96 17.01
CA LEU A 189 2.81 10.26 18.28
C LEU A 189 3.24 8.81 18.12
N GLN A 190 3.95 8.29 19.10
CA GLN A 190 4.39 6.91 19.16
C GLN A 190 4.06 6.33 20.52
N TRP A 191 3.50 5.12 20.56
CA TRP A 191 3.16 4.46 21.81
C TRP A 191 3.23 2.94 21.67
N GLU A 192 3.39 2.25 22.79
CA GLU A 192 3.34 0.79 22.84
C GLU A 192 1.88 0.33 22.95
N TYR A 193 1.28 -0.12 21.84
CA TYR A 193 -0.15 -0.48 21.81
C TYR A 193 -0.43 -1.81 22.52
N ALA A 194 0.56 -2.69 22.60
CA ALA A 194 0.57 -3.92 23.40
C ALA A 194 2.02 -4.27 23.80
N PRO A 195 2.26 -5.08 24.85
CA PRO A 195 3.61 -5.40 25.30
C PRO A 195 4.52 -5.93 24.17
N GLY A 196 5.60 -5.21 23.91
CA GLY A 196 6.59 -5.46 22.86
C GLY A 196 6.17 -5.00 21.46
N ALA A 197 5.09 -4.24 21.29
CA ALA A 197 4.58 -3.84 19.98
C ALA A 197 4.20 -2.36 19.92
N TRP A 198 4.65 -1.69 18.85
CA TRP A 198 4.63 -0.24 18.74
C TRP A 198 3.69 0.26 17.64
N ALA A 199 3.05 1.39 17.92
CA ALA A 199 2.23 2.14 16.98
C ALA A 199 2.80 3.54 16.79
N ARG A 200 2.66 4.08 15.59
CA ARG A 200 2.99 5.48 15.27
C ARG A 200 1.88 6.08 14.43
N VAL A 201 1.48 7.30 14.77
CA VAL A 201 0.60 8.15 13.98
C VAL A 201 1.32 9.44 13.73
N GLY A 202 1.41 9.88 12.50
CA GLY A 202 1.82 11.25 12.20
C GLY A 202 0.83 11.92 11.28
N TYR A 203 0.92 13.25 11.25
CA TYR A 203 0.19 14.04 10.29
C TYR A 203 1.10 15.17 9.82
N SER A 204 1.33 15.22 8.52
CA SER A 204 2.11 16.26 7.86
C SER A 204 1.27 16.74 6.70
N GLY A 205 0.19 17.47 7.00
CA GLY A 205 -0.80 17.92 6.02
C GLY A 205 -1.27 19.36 6.15
N SER A 206 -1.70 19.92 5.01
CA SER A 206 -2.24 21.27 4.86
C SER A 206 -3.44 21.61 5.75
N ALA A 207 -4.13 20.61 6.35
CA ALA A 207 -5.24 20.85 7.29
C ALA A 207 -4.81 21.48 8.63
N GLY A 208 -3.53 21.74 8.84
CA GLY A 208 -3.06 22.60 9.91
C GLY A 208 -1.91 23.50 9.45
N PRO A 209 -2.08 24.82 9.31
CA PRO A 209 -0.97 25.71 8.98
C PRO A 209 0.07 25.81 10.12
N THR A 210 -0.19 25.14 11.25
CA THR A 210 0.67 25.20 12.44
C THR A 210 0.97 23.80 13.00
N PRO A 211 2.12 23.62 13.67
CA PRO A 211 2.48 22.36 14.32
C PRO A 211 1.46 21.88 15.36
N GLU A 212 0.74 22.79 16.03
CA GLU A 212 -0.27 22.46 17.03
C GLU A 212 -1.51 21.82 16.41
N ALA A 213 -1.92 22.27 15.22
CA ALA A 213 -3.04 21.67 14.50
C ALA A 213 -2.70 20.25 14.02
N ALA A 214 -1.48 20.05 13.50
CA ALA A 214 -0.99 18.73 13.12
C ALA A 214 -0.93 17.77 14.33
N ALA A 215 -0.43 18.27 15.47
CA ALA A 215 -0.41 17.54 16.73
C ALA A 215 -1.83 17.12 17.20
N ALA A 216 -2.81 18.04 17.10
CA ALA A 216 -4.20 17.75 17.45
C ALA A 216 -4.83 16.70 16.52
N VAL A 217 -4.51 16.74 15.22
CA VAL A 217 -4.95 15.72 14.26
C VAL A 217 -4.32 14.36 14.58
N ALA A 218 -3.01 14.30 14.76
CA ALA A 218 -2.30 13.07 15.10
C ALA A 218 -2.85 12.45 16.39
N ARG A 219 -3.11 13.27 17.42
CA ARG A 219 -3.74 12.86 18.68
C ARG A 219 -5.12 12.24 18.45
N ARG A 220 -6.00 12.96 17.75
CA ARG A 220 -7.37 12.50 17.50
C ARG A 220 -7.40 11.20 16.70
N VAL A 221 -6.50 11.05 15.71
CA VAL A 221 -6.37 9.79 14.98
C VAL A 221 -5.89 8.68 15.91
N ALA A 222 -4.83 8.90 16.69
CA ALA A 222 -4.28 7.91 17.63
C ALA A 222 -5.33 7.40 18.63
N GLU A 223 -6.14 8.29 19.19
CA GLU A 223 -7.26 7.97 20.09
C GLU A 223 -8.39 7.22 19.38
N SER A 224 -8.51 7.34 18.06
CA SER A 224 -9.51 6.64 17.24
C SER A 224 -9.04 5.28 16.73
N VAL A 225 -7.73 4.97 16.82
CA VAL A 225 -7.20 3.69 16.37
C VAL A 225 -7.81 2.55 17.20
N ARG A 226 -8.27 1.50 16.51
CA ARG A 226 -8.78 0.26 17.09
C ARG A 226 -8.03 -0.92 16.50
N PHE A 227 -7.93 -1.97 17.31
CA PHE A 227 -7.29 -3.23 16.95
C PHE A 227 -8.31 -4.34 17.08
N THR A 228 -8.46 -5.15 16.04
CA THR A 228 -9.43 -6.26 16.01
C THR A 228 -8.72 -7.60 15.91
N ALA A 229 -9.48 -8.69 16.06
CA ALA A 229 -8.96 -10.06 15.92
C ALA A 229 -8.53 -10.41 14.49
N GLY A 230 -8.82 -9.55 13.50
CA GLY A 230 -8.47 -9.74 12.10
C GLY A 230 -9.69 -9.82 11.19
N GLU A 231 -9.68 -9.02 10.13
CA GLU A 231 -10.64 -9.04 9.04
C GLU A 231 -9.93 -9.44 7.74
N PRO A 232 -10.47 -10.40 6.98
CA PRO A 232 -9.89 -10.74 5.68
C PRO A 232 -9.84 -9.54 4.73
N VAL A 233 -8.73 -9.41 4.02
CA VAL A 233 -8.56 -8.39 2.98
C VAL A 233 -9.36 -8.80 1.75
N ARG A 234 -10.04 -7.83 1.14
CA ARG A 234 -10.72 -8.01 -0.15
C ARG A 234 -9.81 -7.53 -1.27
N LEU A 235 -9.74 -8.29 -2.35
CA LEU A 235 -8.93 -7.97 -3.53
C LEU A 235 -9.79 -8.09 -4.79
N PRO A 236 -9.54 -7.29 -5.84
CA PRO A 236 -10.31 -7.32 -7.08
C PRO A 236 -9.99 -8.56 -7.95
N PHE A 237 -9.23 -9.50 -7.42
CA PHE A 237 -8.85 -10.76 -8.05
C PHE A 237 -8.73 -11.87 -7.02
N THR A 238 -8.74 -13.11 -7.52
CA THR A 238 -8.37 -14.31 -6.77
C THR A 238 -7.19 -14.99 -7.46
N ILE A 239 -6.47 -15.81 -6.70
CA ILE A 239 -5.29 -16.55 -7.17
C ILE A 239 -5.60 -18.03 -7.08
N GLY A 240 -5.38 -18.76 -8.17
CA GLY A 240 -5.52 -20.20 -8.24
C GLY A 240 -4.18 -20.92 -8.46
N GLY A 241 -4.29 -22.19 -8.83
CA GLY A 241 -3.18 -23.00 -9.31
C GLY A 241 -2.02 -23.11 -8.34
N SER A 242 -0.79 -23.11 -8.87
CA SER A 242 0.43 -23.23 -8.07
C SER A 242 0.79 -21.93 -7.35
N THR A 243 0.31 -20.80 -7.84
CA THR A 243 0.57 -19.49 -7.26
C THR A 243 -0.15 -19.32 -5.92
N ALA A 244 -1.32 -19.94 -5.74
CA ALA A 244 -2.06 -19.96 -4.48
C ALA A 244 -1.35 -20.70 -3.32
N GLU A 245 -0.35 -21.54 -3.62
CA GLU A 245 0.44 -22.24 -2.60
C GLU A 245 1.60 -21.39 -2.05
N LEU A 246 1.86 -20.23 -2.65
CA LEU A 246 2.94 -19.35 -2.24
C LEU A 246 2.52 -18.52 -1.02
N PRO A 247 3.40 -18.35 -0.02
CA PRO A 247 3.10 -17.51 1.13
C PRO A 247 2.97 -16.03 0.73
N ALA A 248 1.88 -15.41 1.16
CA ALA A 248 1.71 -13.97 1.06
C ALA A 248 2.81 -13.26 1.89
N ALA A 249 3.45 -12.27 1.27
CA ALA A 249 4.49 -11.45 1.88
C ALA A 249 3.98 -10.04 2.18
N ARG A 250 3.14 -9.50 1.28
CA ARG A 250 2.58 -8.16 1.40
C ARG A 250 1.28 -8.05 0.61
N THR A 251 0.32 -7.32 1.16
CA THR A 251 -0.87 -6.86 0.47
C THR A 251 -0.95 -5.34 0.56
N GLN A 252 -1.30 -4.67 -0.53
CA GLN A 252 -1.52 -3.24 -0.57
C GLN A 252 -2.84 -2.95 -1.29
N VAL A 253 -3.63 -2.02 -0.79
CA VAL A 253 -4.84 -1.53 -1.44
C VAL A 253 -4.88 -0.02 -1.30
N SER A 254 -5.05 0.70 -2.39
CA SER A 254 -5.23 2.15 -2.40
C SER A 254 -6.46 2.56 -3.19
N ILE A 255 -7.14 3.61 -2.73
CA ILE A 255 -8.31 4.21 -3.35
C ILE A 255 -8.06 5.71 -3.47
N PHE A 256 -8.23 6.23 -4.67
CA PHE A 256 -7.95 7.60 -5.04
C PHE A 256 -9.24 8.36 -5.33
N ALA A 257 -9.26 9.64 -4.93
CA ALA A 257 -10.33 10.52 -5.36
C ALA A 257 -10.19 10.77 -6.87
N PRO A 258 -11.27 10.87 -7.66
CA PRO A 258 -11.19 11.09 -9.11
C PRO A 258 -10.42 12.35 -9.53
N ALA A 259 -10.31 13.34 -8.65
CA ALA A 259 -9.55 14.57 -8.87
C ALA A 259 -8.03 14.41 -8.65
N TYR A 260 -7.58 13.26 -8.14
CA TYR A 260 -6.17 12.97 -7.89
C TYR A 260 -5.50 12.50 -9.19
N GLN A 261 -5.02 13.44 -9.99
CA GLN A 261 -4.53 13.17 -11.35
C GLN A 261 -3.08 12.64 -11.41
N GLN A 262 -2.29 12.76 -10.34
CA GLN A 262 -0.86 12.41 -10.39
C GLN A 262 -0.56 10.92 -10.55
N GLU A 263 -1.47 10.02 -10.17
CA GLU A 263 -1.29 8.57 -10.41
C GLU A 263 -1.92 8.16 -11.74
N GLY A 264 -1.70 8.95 -12.78
CA GLY A 264 -2.22 8.65 -14.11
C GLY A 264 -3.75 8.55 -14.20
N GLY A 265 -4.45 9.14 -13.23
CA GLY A 265 -5.89 9.01 -13.08
C GLY A 265 -6.36 7.65 -12.57
N GLU A 266 -5.54 6.91 -11.82
CA GLU A 266 -6.01 5.75 -11.07
C GLU A 266 -7.12 6.14 -10.09
N VAL A 267 -8.16 5.30 -10.02
CA VAL A 267 -9.27 5.35 -9.06
C VAL A 267 -8.98 4.43 -7.88
N TRP A 268 -8.34 3.30 -8.14
CA TRP A 268 -7.84 2.39 -7.12
C TRP A 268 -6.73 1.51 -7.69
N ASN A 269 -5.89 0.99 -6.81
CA ASN A 269 -4.97 -0.10 -7.09
C ASN A 269 -4.97 -1.11 -5.93
N ALA A 270 -4.66 -2.36 -6.24
CA ALA A 270 -4.55 -3.43 -5.28
C ALA A 270 -3.45 -4.39 -5.72
N ASP A 271 -2.54 -4.71 -4.80
CA ASP A 271 -1.38 -5.56 -5.03
C ASP A 271 -1.29 -6.65 -3.97
N LEU A 272 -0.95 -7.87 -4.40
CA LEU A 272 -0.59 -8.99 -3.55
C LEU A 272 0.77 -9.52 -3.97
N CYS A 273 1.75 -9.37 -3.09
CA CYS A 273 3.10 -9.91 -3.25
C CYS A 273 3.26 -11.22 -2.50
N LEU A 274 3.76 -12.22 -3.21
CA LEU A 274 3.99 -13.58 -2.75
C LEU A 274 5.49 -13.86 -2.71
N ALA A 275 5.94 -14.57 -1.68
CA ALA A 275 7.31 -15.02 -1.57
C ALA A 275 7.46 -16.48 -2.07
N PRO A 276 8.62 -16.88 -2.60
CA PRO A 276 8.85 -18.25 -3.05
C PRO A 276 8.94 -19.26 -1.90
N SER A 277 9.14 -18.79 -0.66
CA SER A 277 9.16 -19.62 0.53
C SER A 277 8.79 -18.83 1.80
N PRO A 278 8.34 -19.51 2.87
CA PRO A 278 8.05 -18.85 4.14
C PRO A 278 9.26 -18.16 4.79
N ARG A 279 10.49 -18.47 4.37
CA ARG A 279 11.70 -17.78 4.88
C ARG A 279 11.98 -16.47 4.17
N ASP A 280 11.38 -16.26 2.99
CA ASP A 280 11.61 -15.08 2.19
C ASP A 280 10.58 -13.97 2.49
N VAL A 281 9.47 -14.26 3.20
CA VAL A 281 8.44 -13.25 3.54
C VAL A 281 8.93 -12.13 4.46
N GLU A 282 9.95 -12.37 5.29
CA GLU A 282 10.46 -11.40 6.29
C GLU A 282 11.58 -10.51 5.77
N ARG A 283 12.09 -10.77 4.56
CA ARG A 283 13.14 -9.92 4.01
C ARG A 283 12.55 -8.56 3.64
N SER A 284 13.39 -7.53 3.65
CA SER A 284 13.00 -6.20 3.18
C SER A 284 12.56 -6.24 1.71
N VAL A 285 11.59 -5.41 1.31
CA VAL A 285 11.02 -5.38 -0.05
C VAL A 285 12.08 -5.30 -1.17
N GLY A 286 13.22 -4.65 -0.92
CA GLY A 286 14.34 -4.57 -1.89
C GLY A 286 15.24 -5.81 -1.95
N ASP A 287 15.18 -6.69 -0.95
CA ASP A 287 16.00 -7.91 -0.83
C ASP A 287 15.19 -9.20 -1.03
N THR A 288 13.88 -9.07 -1.19
CA THR A 288 12.96 -10.19 -1.33
C THR A 288 12.83 -10.62 -2.78
N ARG A 289 12.93 -11.93 -3.00
CA ARG A 289 12.38 -12.53 -4.21
C ARG A 289 10.86 -12.53 -4.08
N GLN A 290 10.17 -11.76 -4.91
CA GLN A 290 8.70 -11.69 -4.85
C GLN A 290 8.10 -11.78 -6.24
N LEU A 291 6.88 -12.29 -6.27
CA LEU A 291 5.90 -12.13 -7.34
C LEU A 291 4.82 -11.21 -6.81
N CYS A 292 4.66 -10.03 -7.39
CA CYS A 292 3.55 -9.15 -7.10
C CYS A 292 2.52 -9.24 -8.21
N LEU A 293 1.26 -9.42 -7.81
CA LEU A 293 0.09 -9.44 -8.67
C LEU A 293 -0.71 -8.18 -8.37
N GLY A 294 -0.81 -7.32 -9.37
CA GLY A 294 -1.45 -6.02 -9.29
C GLY A 294 -2.69 -5.95 -10.16
N ALA A 295 -3.65 -5.17 -9.69
CA ALA A 295 -4.79 -4.73 -10.46
C ALA A 295 -5.03 -3.25 -10.17
N SER A 296 -5.32 -2.48 -11.21
CA SER A 296 -5.71 -1.08 -11.03
C SER A 296 -6.76 -0.65 -12.04
N LYS A 297 -7.52 0.39 -11.67
CA LYS A 297 -8.53 1.01 -12.52
C LYS A 297 -8.22 2.47 -12.69
N ALA A 298 -8.28 2.97 -13.93
CA ALA A 298 -8.14 4.38 -14.26
C ALA A 298 -9.49 5.03 -14.58
N VAL A 299 -9.59 6.36 -14.46
CA VAL A 299 -10.78 7.16 -14.82
C VAL A 299 -11.08 7.11 -16.33
N GLY A 300 -10.07 6.81 -17.17
CA GLY A 300 -10.17 6.78 -18.63
C GLY A 300 -10.70 5.47 -19.22
N THR A 301 -11.13 5.53 -20.49
CA THR A 301 -11.54 4.35 -21.26
C THR A 301 -10.34 3.44 -21.56
N GLY A 302 -10.46 2.15 -21.24
CA GLY A 302 -9.49 1.12 -21.64
C GLY A 302 -8.39 0.81 -20.61
N ALA A 303 -8.51 1.32 -19.38
CA ALA A 303 -7.61 1.05 -18.25
C ALA A 303 -6.12 1.40 -18.48
N ARG A 304 -5.79 2.13 -19.55
CA ARG A 304 -4.42 2.63 -19.77
C ARG A 304 -4.19 3.91 -18.97
N LEU A 305 -3.07 3.96 -18.27
CA LEU A 305 -2.54 5.17 -17.68
C LEU A 305 -1.84 6.03 -18.75
N PRO A 306 -1.74 7.36 -18.57
CA PRO A 306 -1.03 8.25 -19.49
C PRO A 306 0.42 7.82 -19.78
N ASP A 307 1.10 7.29 -18.77
CA ASP A 307 2.49 6.83 -18.88
C ASP A 307 2.59 5.34 -19.21
N ASP A 308 1.47 4.68 -19.54
CA ASP A 308 1.51 3.27 -19.87
C ASP A 308 2.25 3.06 -21.20
N PRO A 309 3.26 2.18 -21.18
CA PRO A 309 4.06 1.94 -22.35
C PRO A 309 3.26 1.23 -23.45
N GLU A 310 3.70 1.35 -24.70
CA GLU A 310 2.99 0.67 -25.80
C GLU A 310 3.00 -0.85 -25.67
N PRO A 311 1.88 -1.52 -26.05
CA PRO A 311 1.78 -2.97 -26.06
C PRO A 311 2.77 -3.56 -27.08
N ASN A 312 3.28 -4.75 -26.77
CA ASN A 312 4.17 -5.51 -27.64
C ASN A 312 3.73 -6.97 -27.82
N ALA A 313 2.59 -7.34 -27.26
CA ALA A 313 2.04 -8.69 -27.26
C ALA A 313 0.52 -8.64 -27.06
N THR A 314 -0.10 -9.82 -27.14
CA THR A 314 -1.46 -10.04 -26.65
C THR A 314 -1.47 -11.21 -25.66
N VAL A 315 -2.38 -11.16 -24.69
CA VAL A 315 -2.64 -12.24 -23.73
C VAL A 315 -4.15 -12.40 -23.63
N ASP A 316 -4.67 -13.59 -23.94
CA ASP A 316 -6.11 -13.89 -23.95
C ASP A 316 -6.97 -12.89 -24.73
N GLY A 317 -6.43 -12.37 -25.84
CA GLY A 317 -7.11 -11.39 -26.70
C GLY A 317 -7.03 -9.94 -26.21
N HIS A 318 -6.39 -9.68 -25.08
CA HIS A 318 -6.13 -8.35 -24.55
C HIS A 318 -4.76 -7.84 -24.99
N ASP A 319 -4.66 -6.53 -25.21
CA ASP A 319 -3.37 -5.86 -25.41
C ASP A 319 -2.50 -6.07 -24.17
N ALA A 320 -1.23 -6.41 -24.41
CA ALA A 320 -0.30 -6.70 -23.35
C ALA A 320 1.10 -6.17 -23.66
N ARG A 321 1.86 -5.91 -22.59
CA ARG A 321 3.29 -5.66 -22.68
C ARG A 321 4.03 -6.63 -21.79
N ILE A 322 5.03 -7.27 -22.38
CA ILE A 322 5.95 -8.17 -21.70
C ILE A 322 7.34 -7.58 -21.83
N VAL A 323 7.94 -7.20 -20.71
CA VAL A 323 9.32 -6.71 -20.64
C VAL A 323 10.01 -7.30 -19.42
N ASP A 324 11.10 -8.04 -19.66
CA ASP A 324 11.91 -8.68 -18.63
C ASP A 324 11.10 -9.47 -17.59
N MET A 325 10.84 -8.85 -16.44
CA MET A 325 10.19 -9.41 -15.26
C MET A 325 8.80 -8.82 -15.02
N GLN A 326 8.23 -8.13 -16.01
CA GLN A 326 6.94 -7.49 -15.92
C GLN A 326 6.04 -7.94 -17.08
N LEU A 327 4.79 -8.23 -16.74
CA LEU A 327 3.68 -8.37 -17.68
C LEU A 327 2.61 -7.36 -17.27
N ILE A 328 2.12 -6.58 -18.22
CA ILE A 328 0.97 -5.69 -18.06
C ILE A 328 -0.06 -6.13 -19.10
N VAL A 329 -1.30 -6.33 -18.68
CA VAL A 329 -2.44 -6.64 -19.55
C VAL A 329 -3.51 -5.59 -19.32
N TRP A 330 -3.97 -4.98 -20.41
CA TRP A 330 -4.93 -3.88 -20.35
C TRP A 330 -6.34 -4.33 -20.69
N ASN A 331 -7.30 -3.60 -20.14
CA ASN A 331 -8.73 -3.77 -20.43
C ASN A 331 -9.24 -5.19 -20.13
N VAL A 332 -8.70 -5.84 -19.10
CA VAL A 332 -9.23 -7.10 -18.56
C VAL A 332 -10.46 -6.71 -17.74
N SER A 333 -11.68 -6.95 -18.24
CA SER A 333 -12.92 -6.48 -17.60
C SER A 333 -12.91 -4.96 -17.26
N GLY A 334 -12.27 -4.16 -18.10
CA GLY A 334 -12.16 -2.70 -17.88
C GLY A 334 -11.11 -2.28 -16.84
N ILE A 335 -10.23 -3.18 -16.41
CA ILE A 335 -9.09 -2.86 -15.52
C ILE A 335 -7.74 -3.21 -16.16
N ARG A 336 -6.67 -2.70 -15.54
CA ARG A 336 -5.28 -3.03 -15.81
C ARG A 336 -4.86 -4.09 -14.81
N VAL A 337 -4.20 -5.12 -15.31
CA VAL A 337 -3.59 -6.18 -14.51
C VAL A 337 -2.10 -6.16 -14.77
N ASP A 338 -1.30 -6.26 -13.73
CA ASP A 338 0.13 -6.45 -13.89
C ASP A 338 0.68 -7.54 -12.98
N THR A 339 1.75 -8.17 -13.45
CA THR A 339 2.53 -9.11 -12.65
C THR A 339 3.98 -8.67 -12.73
N THR A 340 4.60 -8.48 -11.57
CA THR A 340 6.00 -8.04 -11.47
C THR A 340 6.80 -9.05 -10.65
N TYR A 341 7.99 -9.38 -11.12
CA TYR A 341 8.93 -10.25 -10.41
C TYR A 341 10.14 -9.45 -9.96
N SER A 342 10.57 -9.68 -8.73
CA SER A 342 11.84 -9.18 -8.21
C SER A 342 12.74 -10.38 -7.93
N ASP A 343 13.91 -10.43 -8.57
CA ASP A 343 14.96 -11.44 -8.36
C ASP A 343 14.53 -12.92 -8.44
N TRP A 344 13.42 -13.19 -9.13
CA TRP A 344 12.84 -14.53 -9.28
C TRP A 344 12.80 -14.97 -10.75
N ASP A 345 13.45 -16.10 -11.06
CA ASP A 345 13.55 -16.67 -12.41
C ASP A 345 12.27 -17.44 -12.83
N VAL A 346 11.08 -16.88 -12.62
CA VAL A 346 9.79 -17.44 -13.08
C VAL A 346 9.28 -16.63 -14.27
N ASN A 347 8.64 -17.30 -15.23
CA ASN A 347 8.03 -16.63 -16.37
C ASN A 347 6.73 -15.95 -15.94
N PRO A 348 6.56 -14.63 -16.19
CA PRO A 348 5.39 -13.87 -15.77
C PRO A 348 4.05 -14.39 -16.26
N ARG A 349 4.04 -15.08 -17.40
CA ARG A 349 2.81 -15.65 -17.96
C ARG A 349 2.15 -16.68 -17.05
N TYR A 350 2.92 -17.49 -16.32
CA TYR A 350 2.34 -18.55 -15.49
C TYR A 350 1.56 -17.99 -14.30
N ALA A 351 2.02 -16.89 -13.70
CA ALA A 351 1.26 -16.30 -12.60
C ALA A 351 0.00 -15.58 -13.09
N TYR A 352 0.04 -15.00 -14.28
CA TYR A 352 -1.15 -14.44 -14.91
C TYR A 352 -2.20 -15.52 -15.22
N GLU A 353 -1.79 -16.70 -15.71
CA GLU A 353 -2.68 -17.85 -15.94
C GLU A 353 -3.39 -18.33 -14.66
N ASP A 354 -2.83 -18.07 -13.48
CA ASP A 354 -3.41 -18.38 -12.18
C ASP A 354 -4.30 -17.25 -11.63
N LEU A 355 -4.27 -16.05 -12.22
CA LEU A 355 -5.04 -14.89 -11.77
C LEU A 355 -6.48 -14.92 -12.32
N ARG A 356 -7.47 -14.64 -11.48
CA ARG A 356 -8.87 -14.49 -11.88
C ARG A 356 -9.41 -13.16 -11.38
N VAL A 357 -9.62 -12.22 -12.31
CA VAL A 357 -10.16 -10.87 -12.04
C VAL A 357 -11.67 -10.95 -11.84
N ALA A 358 -12.22 -10.13 -10.93
CA ALA A 358 -13.67 -10.00 -10.76
C ALA A 358 -14.35 -9.39 -12.02
N GLU A 359 -15.58 -9.78 -12.31
CA GLU A 359 -16.30 -9.32 -13.52
C GLU A 359 -16.62 -7.81 -13.52
N ASP A 360 -16.75 -7.20 -12.33
CA ASP A 360 -16.91 -5.75 -12.16
C ASP A 360 -16.28 -5.26 -10.84
N PRO A 361 -14.98 -4.92 -10.82
CA PRO A 361 -14.29 -4.49 -9.61
C PRO A 361 -14.51 -3.00 -9.29
N ALA A 362 -15.65 -2.40 -9.70
CA ALA A 362 -15.89 -0.97 -9.51
C ALA A 362 -15.95 -0.53 -8.05
N ASP A 363 -16.52 -1.36 -7.16
CA ASP A 363 -16.65 -1.06 -5.73
C ASP A 363 -15.80 -2.05 -4.89
N PRO A 364 -14.82 -1.56 -4.11
CA PRO A 364 -14.05 -2.38 -3.17
C PRO A 364 -14.89 -3.18 -2.16
N ALA A 365 -16.11 -2.75 -1.85
CA ALA A 365 -17.02 -3.48 -0.98
C ALA A 365 -17.46 -4.83 -1.59
N ASP A 366 -17.53 -4.90 -2.92
CA ASP A 366 -18.00 -6.08 -3.66
C ASP A 366 -16.86 -7.05 -4.03
N TRP A 367 -15.61 -6.68 -3.77
CA TRP A 367 -14.46 -7.51 -4.06
C TRP A 367 -14.49 -8.82 -3.27
N PRO A 368 -14.05 -9.95 -3.87
CA PRO A 368 -13.95 -11.22 -3.18
C PRO A 368 -13.00 -11.14 -1.98
N VAL A 369 -13.32 -11.92 -0.96
CA VAL A 369 -12.43 -12.12 0.19
C VAL A 369 -11.26 -12.99 -0.24
N SER A 370 -10.03 -12.48 -0.08
CA SER A 370 -8.83 -13.27 -0.31
C SER A 370 -8.70 -14.33 0.79
N ARG A 371 -8.29 -15.53 0.40
CA ARG A 371 -8.04 -16.65 1.33
C ARG A 371 -6.61 -17.12 1.23
#